data_AF-A0A1D2N248-F1
#
_entry.id   AF-A0A1D2N248-F1
#
_cell.length_a   1.000
_cell.length_b   1.000
_cell.length_c   1.000
_cell.angle_alpha   90.00
_cell.angle_beta   90.00
_cell.angle_gamma   90.00
#
_symmetry.space_group_name_H-M   'P 1'
#
loop_
_entity.id
_entity.type
_entity.pdbx_description
1 polymer ?
#
loop_
_entity_poly.entity_id
_entity_poly.type
_entity_poly.pdbx_seq_one_letter_code
_entity_poly.pdbx_strand_id
1 'polypeptide(L)'
;MNAHHNRANALSHVCWHRNISIRGCEIVDKERHQISGPLLRKFKNSPGWQRLWVVFTTVCLYFYKSANETVPLASLPLLGYKIELLSDVEKTQILKEHVFKLVFKNHVYYFRAESRYTFGRWVLTLSNACVERDS
;
A
#
# COMPACT_ATOMS: atom_id res chain seq x y z
N MET A 1 4.66 17.05 24.25
CA MET A 1 4.25 15.82 23.52
C MET A 1 3.36 16.25 22.36
N ASN A 2 3.93 16.50 21.17
CA ASN A 2 3.15 16.98 20.03
C ASN A 2 3.01 15.86 19.00
N ALA A 3 1.96 15.05 19.15
CA ALA A 3 1.50 14.17 18.09
C ALA A 3 0.82 15.04 17.04
N HIS A 4 1.56 15.51 16.04
CA HIS A 4 0.96 16.01 14.80
C HIS A 4 0.24 14.84 14.12
N HIS A 5 -1.03 14.64 14.50
CA HIS A 5 -1.95 13.84 13.70
C HIS A 5 -2.08 14.54 12.34
N ASN A 6 -1.41 13.98 11.34
CA ASN A 6 -1.40 14.47 9.98
C ASN A 6 -2.83 14.36 9.41
N ARG A 7 -3.64 15.42 9.56
CA ARG A 7 -5.06 15.50 9.15
C ARG A 7 -5.30 15.05 7.70
N ALA A 8 -4.28 15.15 6.84
CA ALA A 8 -4.35 14.74 5.44
C ALA A 8 -4.65 13.24 5.23
N ASN A 9 -4.39 12.39 6.23
CA ASN A 9 -4.60 10.94 6.15
C ASN A 9 -5.84 10.44 6.90
N ALA A 10 -6.63 11.33 7.50
CA ALA A 10 -7.90 10.93 8.11
C ALA A 10 -8.79 10.29 7.03
N LEU A 11 -9.41 9.15 7.33
CA LEU A 11 -10.23 8.44 6.35
C LEU A 11 -11.31 9.33 5.73
N SER A 12 -11.91 10.23 6.52
CA SER A 12 -12.86 11.24 6.05
C SER A 12 -12.27 12.17 5.00
N HIS A 13 -11.05 12.65 5.21
CA HIS A 13 -10.32 13.49 4.26
C HIS A 13 -10.01 12.72 2.96
N VAL A 14 -9.56 11.47 3.07
CA VAL A 14 -9.31 10.60 1.90
C VAL A 14 -10.60 10.35 1.11
N CYS A 15 -11.70 10.04 1.79
CA CYS A 15 -13.02 9.82 1.19
C CYS A 15 -13.48 11.06 0.41
N TRP A 16 -13.41 12.24 1.04
CA TRP A 16 -13.75 13.51 0.43
C TRP A 16 -12.94 13.78 -0.85
N HIS A 17 -11.61 13.71 -0.76
CA HIS A 17 -10.73 14.03 -1.90
C HIS A 17 -10.78 13.02 -3.04
N ARG A 18 -11.17 11.77 -2.77
CA ARG A 18 -11.26 10.73 -3.78
C ARG A 18 -12.68 10.51 -4.29
N ASN A 19 -13.67 11.22 -3.75
CA ASN A 19 -15.09 11.02 -4.02
C ASN A 19 -15.52 9.54 -3.83
N ILE A 20 -15.04 8.92 -2.75
CA ILE A 20 -15.35 7.52 -2.39
C ILE A 20 -15.93 7.52 -0.98
N SER A 21 -16.97 6.71 -0.74
CA SER A 21 -17.45 6.43 0.61
C SER A 21 -16.95 5.08 1.10
N ILE A 22 -16.86 4.88 2.41
CA ILE A 22 -16.59 3.58 3.04
C ILE A 22 -17.51 3.43 4.24
N ARG A 23 -18.18 2.27 4.36
CA ARG A 23 -19.07 1.98 5.48
C ARG A 23 -18.26 1.56 6.70
N GLY A 24 -18.78 1.83 7.90
CA GLY A 24 -18.13 1.40 9.14
C GLY A 24 -17.87 -0.12 9.19
N CYS A 25 -18.80 -0.95 8.70
CA CYS A 25 -18.60 -2.39 8.63
C CYS A 25 -17.45 -2.81 7.69
N GLU A 26 -17.24 -2.09 6.59
CA GLU A 26 -16.10 -2.33 5.68
C GLU A 26 -14.76 -1.98 6.35
N ILE A 27 -14.74 -0.96 7.21
CA ILE A 27 -13.55 -0.62 7.99
C ILE A 27 -13.23 -1.75 8.98
N VAL A 28 -14.22 -2.18 9.76
CA VAL A 28 -14.05 -3.24 10.77
C VAL A 28 -13.59 -4.56 10.15
N ASP A 29 -14.15 -4.93 8.99
CA ASP A 29 -13.73 -6.15 8.30
C ASP A 29 -12.28 -6.06 7.79
N LYS A 30 -11.88 -4.89 7.30
CA LYS A 30 -10.51 -4.65 6.83
C LYS A 30 -9.48 -4.58 7.96
N GLU A 31 -9.87 -4.12 9.14
CA GLU A 31 -9.02 -4.13 10.33
C GLU A 31 -8.62 -5.54 10.79
N ARG A 32 -9.38 -6.58 10.40
CA ARG A 32 -9.02 -7.99 10.67
C ARG A 32 -7.83 -8.47 9.84
N HIS A 33 -7.50 -7.76 8.76
CA HIS A 33 -6.53 -8.18 7.76
C HIS A 33 -5.21 -7.40 7.86
N GLN A 34 -4.74 -7.15 9.09
CA GLN A 34 -3.46 -6.47 9.29
C GLN A 34 -2.29 -7.34 8.84
N ILE A 35 -1.30 -6.71 8.22
CA ILE A 35 -0.04 -7.36 7.86
C ILE A 35 1.09 -6.35 8.01
N SER A 36 2.22 -6.82 8.53
CA SER A 36 3.45 -6.05 8.57
C SER A 36 4.62 -6.89 8.08
N GLY A 37 5.65 -6.25 7.58
CA GLY A 37 6.84 -6.94 7.14
C GLY A 37 7.73 -6.11 6.21
N PRO A 38 8.90 -6.65 5.85
CA PRO A 38 9.81 -6.00 4.93
C PRO A 38 9.26 -6.05 3.50
N LEU A 39 9.31 -4.92 2.81
CA LEU A 39 9.10 -4.83 1.36
C LEU A 39 10.18 -3.93 0.75
N LEU A 40 10.57 -4.23 -0.48
CA LEU A 40 11.22 -3.22 -1.32
C LEU A 40 10.15 -2.41 -2.02
N ARG A 41 10.29 -1.08 -2.03
CA ARG A 41 9.42 -0.16 -2.79
C ARG A 41 10.22 0.56 -3.88
N LYS A 42 9.60 0.73 -5.05
CA LYS A 42 10.13 1.54 -6.16
C LYS A 42 9.01 2.41 -6.74
N PHE A 43 9.30 3.69 -7.01
CA PHE A 43 8.38 4.57 -7.75
C PHE A 43 8.49 4.33 -9.25
N LYS A 44 7.43 4.60 -10.02
CA LYS A 44 7.38 4.40 -11.48
C LYS A 44 8.66 4.83 -12.22
N ASN A 45 9.12 6.05 -11.93
CA ASN A 45 10.24 6.69 -12.62
C ASN A 45 11.52 6.73 -11.78
N SER A 46 11.60 5.96 -10.69
CA SER A 46 12.81 5.88 -9.87
C SER A 46 13.64 4.68 -10.30
N PRO A 47 14.97 4.78 -10.43
CA PRO A 47 15.80 3.63 -10.72
C PRO A 47 15.97 2.68 -9.52
N GLY A 48 15.84 3.20 -8.29
CA GLY A 48 16.20 2.49 -7.06
C GLY A 48 15.06 1.77 -6.36
N TRP A 49 15.40 0.68 -5.67
CA TRP A 49 14.53 0.00 -4.72
C TRP A 49 14.91 0.42 -3.30
N GLN A 50 13.92 0.84 -2.52
CA GLN A 50 14.08 1.20 -1.11
C GLN A 50 13.55 0.08 -0.23
N ARG A 51 14.38 -0.50 0.64
CA ARG A 51 13.91 -1.45 1.67
C ARG A 51 13.23 -0.67 2.79
N LEU A 52 12.03 -1.10 3.16
CA LEU A 52 11.20 -0.50 4.19
C LEU A 52 10.57 -1.58 5.04
N TRP A 53 10.30 -1.27 6.30
CA TRP A 53 9.32 -2.00 7.08
C TRP A 53 7.95 -1.40 6.81
N VAL A 54 7.00 -2.20 6.36
CA VAL A 54 5.68 -1.74 5.94
C VAL A 54 4.65 -2.31 6.89
N VAL A 55 3.71 -1.47 7.32
CA VAL A 55 2.56 -1.86 8.13
C VAL A 55 1.30 -1.50 7.36
N PHE A 56 0.43 -2.48 7.13
CA PHE A 56 -0.91 -2.28 6.63
C PHE A 56 -1.90 -2.36 7.78
N THR A 57 -2.61 -1.26 8.02
CA THR A 57 -3.72 -1.20 8.98
C THR A 57 -4.70 -0.10 8.58
N THR A 58 -5.98 -0.26 8.93
CA THR A 58 -7.03 0.76 8.72
C THR A 58 -7.00 1.34 7.29
N VAL A 59 -6.96 0.45 6.28
CA VAL A 59 -6.90 0.76 4.84
C VAL A 59 -5.75 1.65 4.38
N CYS A 60 -4.66 1.71 5.14
CA CYS A 60 -3.49 2.54 4.87
C CYS A 60 -2.19 1.73 5.00
N LEU A 61 -1.24 1.98 4.10
CA LEU A 61 0.15 1.52 4.26
C LEU A 61 0.96 2.59 4.97
N TYR A 62 1.71 2.20 5.99
CA TYR A 62 2.67 3.03 6.69
C TYR A 62 4.08 2.50 6.41
N PHE A 63 4.99 3.40 6.08
CA PHE A 63 6.36 3.06 5.68
C PHE A 63 7.34 3.51 6.75
N TYR A 64 8.14 2.59 7.27
CA TYR A 64 9.14 2.83 8.29
C TYR A 64 10.54 2.47 7.76
N LYS A 65 11.57 3.13 8.30
CA LYS A 65 12.96 2.82 7.95
C LYS A 65 13.36 1.42 8.41
N SER A 66 12.85 0.99 9.58
CA SER A 66 13.06 -0.34 10.15
C SER A 66 11.88 -0.74 11.05
N ALA A 67 11.87 -1.98 11.54
CA ALA A 67 10.80 -2.49 12.42
C ALA A 67 10.77 -1.82 13.81
N ASN A 68 11.89 -1.21 14.24
CA ASN A 68 12.02 -0.60 15.56
C ASN A 68 11.63 0.89 15.57
N GLU A 69 11.32 1.46 14.41
CA GLU A 69 10.92 2.86 14.29
C GLU A 69 9.48 3.04 14.77
N THR A 70 9.23 4.11 15.52
CA THR A 70 7.88 4.45 16.03
C THR A 70 7.16 5.47 15.15
N VAL A 71 7.90 6.19 14.29
CA VAL A 71 7.36 7.23 13.41
C VAL A 71 7.49 6.78 11.93
N PRO A 72 6.40 6.77 11.16
CA PRO A 72 6.46 6.44 9.75
C PRO A 72 7.11 7.57 8.94
N LEU A 73 7.92 7.21 7.95
CA LEU A 73 8.47 8.12 6.93
C LEU A 73 7.37 8.69 6.03
N ALA A 74 6.36 7.88 5.73
CA ALA A 74 5.24 8.23 4.88
C ALA A 74 4.06 7.28 5.11
N SER A 75 2.91 7.66 4.58
CA SER A 75 1.71 6.82 4.54
C SER A 75 1.10 6.83 3.13
N LEU A 76 0.38 5.77 2.79
CA LEU A 76 -0.35 5.63 1.53
C LEU A 76 -1.74 5.05 1.80
N PRO A 77 -2.79 5.89 1.84
CA PRO A 77 -4.16 5.43 1.93
C PRO A 77 -4.54 4.66 0.66
N LEU A 78 -5.13 3.48 0.80
CA LEU A 78 -5.39 2.55 -0.32
C LEU A 78 -6.78 2.70 -0.95
N LEU A 79 -7.64 3.58 -0.44
CA LEU A 79 -8.99 3.77 -0.97
C LEU A 79 -8.95 4.26 -2.43
N GLY A 80 -9.45 3.49 -3.40
CA GLY A 80 -9.31 3.81 -4.83
C GLY A 80 -8.02 3.33 -5.49
N TYR A 81 -7.06 2.77 -4.75
CA TYR A 81 -5.96 2.03 -5.37
C TYR A 81 -6.45 0.65 -5.81
N LYS A 82 -5.92 0.17 -6.92
CA LYS A 82 -5.98 -1.23 -7.34
C LYS A 82 -4.62 -1.88 -7.21
N ILE A 83 -4.62 -3.18 -6.95
CA ILE A 83 -3.43 -4.02 -6.99
C ILE A 83 -3.37 -4.76 -8.32
N GLU A 84 -2.21 -4.72 -8.96
CA GLU A 84 -1.97 -5.40 -10.24
C GLU A 84 -0.69 -6.22 -10.18
N LEU A 85 -0.68 -7.32 -10.93
CA LEU A 85 0.55 -8.05 -11.23
C LEU A 85 1.29 -7.34 -12.38
N LEU A 86 2.59 -7.62 -12.51
CA LEU A 86 3.37 -7.09 -13.62
C LEU A 86 2.91 -7.68 -14.96
N SER A 87 2.77 -6.83 -15.97
CA SER A 87 2.67 -7.24 -17.37
C SER A 87 3.98 -7.86 -17.86
N ASP A 88 3.96 -8.58 -18.99
CA ASP A 88 5.17 -9.23 -19.51
C ASP A 88 6.28 -8.22 -19.87
N VAL A 89 5.90 -7.04 -20.39
CA VAL A 89 6.84 -5.94 -20.63
C VAL A 89 7.45 -5.42 -19.33
N GLU A 90 6.67 -5.29 -18.25
CA GLU A 90 7.20 -4.84 -16.96
C GLU A 90 8.12 -5.89 -16.32
N LYS A 91 7.85 -7.19 -16.53
CA LYS A 91 8.73 -8.27 -16.04
C LYS A 91 10.12 -8.20 -16.68
N THR A 92 10.21 -7.94 -17.99
CA THR A 92 11.50 -7.83 -18.69
C THR A 92 12.28 -6.58 -18.29
N GLN A 93 11.61 -5.51 -17.87
CA GLN A 93 12.26 -4.28 -17.41
C GLN A 93 12.67 -4.33 -15.93
N ILE A 94 11.85 -4.94 -15.07
CA ILE A 94 12.08 -4.97 -13.62
C ILE A 94 13.05 -6.08 -13.23
N LEU A 95 13.03 -7.22 -13.93
CA LEU A 95 13.92 -8.37 -13.70
C LEU A 95 14.02 -8.77 -12.21
N LYS A 96 12.89 -8.74 -11.51
CA LYS A 96 12.75 -9.20 -10.12
C LYS A 96 11.48 -10.02 -9.97
N GLU A 97 11.60 -11.10 -9.21
CA GLU A 97 10.46 -11.93 -8.84
C GLU A 97 9.67 -11.31 -7.67
N HIS A 98 8.44 -11.77 -7.50
CA HIS A 98 7.58 -11.45 -6.36
C HIS A 98 7.22 -9.96 -6.29
N VAL A 99 6.97 -9.36 -7.46
CA VAL A 99 6.63 -7.95 -7.61
C VAL A 99 5.15 -7.79 -7.92
N PHE A 100 4.49 -6.89 -7.18
CA PHE A 100 3.16 -6.39 -7.46
C PHE A 100 3.21 -4.86 -7.53
N LYS A 101 2.17 -4.23 -8.10
CA LYS A 101 2.07 -2.77 -8.14
C LYS A 101 0.72 -2.30 -7.61
N LEU A 102 0.75 -1.14 -6.95
CA LEU A 102 -0.44 -0.39 -6.56
C LEU A 102 -0.61 0.79 -7.50
N VAL A 103 -1.79 0.92 -8.10
CA VAL A 103 -2.11 1.94 -9.11
C VAL A 103 -3.30 2.76 -8.66
N PHE A 104 -3.19 4.09 -8.74
CA PHE A 104 -4.31 5.02 -8.59
C PHE A 104 -4.08 6.22 -9.50
N LYS A 105 -4.94 6.39 -10.52
CA LYS A 105 -4.75 7.42 -11.56
C LYS A 105 -3.31 7.32 -12.13
N ASN A 106 -2.53 8.40 -12.04
CA ASN A 106 -1.14 8.44 -12.53
C ASN A 106 -0.11 7.94 -11.50
N HIS A 107 -0.53 7.61 -10.27
CA HIS A 107 0.37 7.13 -9.22
C HIS A 107 0.56 5.61 -9.34
N VAL A 108 1.82 5.19 -9.52
CA VAL A 108 2.21 3.78 -9.57
C VAL A 108 3.36 3.53 -8.61
N TYR A 109 3.17 2.56 -7.71
CA TYR A 109 4.16 2.09 -6.75
C TYR A 109 4.39 0.60 -6.96
N TYR A 110 5.64 0.20 -7.17
CA TYR A 110 6.04 -1.21 -7.23
C TYR A 110 6.51 -1.67 -5.86
N PHE A 111 6.10 -2.88 -5.48
CA PHE A 111 6.49 -3.53 -4.25
C PHE A 111 7.03 -4.92 -4.54
N ARG A 112 8.13 -5.29 -3.89
CA ARG A 112 8.72 -6.62 -3.99
C ARG A 112 8.81 -7.25 -2.62
N ALA A 113 8.21 -8.43 -2.48
CA ALA A 113 8.30 -9.25 -1.28
C ALA A 113 9.56 -10.15 -1.32
N GLU A 114 9.98 -10.63 -0.15
CA GLU A 114 11.20 -11.43 -0.02
C GLU A 114 11.01 -12.88 -0.52
N SER A 115 9.79 -13.41 -0.50
CA SER A 115 9.48 -14.79 -0.90
C SER A 115 8.11 -14.92 -1.58
N ARG A 116 7.90 -16.01 -2.32
CA ARG A 116 6.59 -16.36 -2.91
C ARG A 116 5.46 -16.39 -1.88
N TYR A 117 5.74 -16.90 -0.68
CA TYR A 117 4.76 -16.95 0.41
C TYR A 117 4.36 -15.55 0.88
N THR A 118 5.34 -14.70 1.21
CA THR A 118 5.06 -13.34 1.69
C THR A 118 4.42 -12.49 0.59
N PHE A 119 4.83 -12.68 -0.66
CA PHE A 119 4.18 -12.10 -1.83
C PHE A 119 2.69 -12.43 -1.90
N GLY A 120 2.32 -13.71 -1.84
CA GLY A 120 0.92 -14.13 -1.89
C GLY A 120 0.10 -13.55 -0.74
N ARG A 121 0.67 -13.49 0.46
CA ARG A 121 0.04 -12.87 1.64
C ARG A 121 -0.21 -11.37 1.42
N TRP A 122 0.78 -10.62 0.95
CA TRP A 122 0.63 -9.20 0.65
C TRP A 122 -0.42 -8.96 -0.44
N VAL A 123 -0.36 -9.70 -1.54
CA VAL A 123 -1.33 -9.54 -2.64
C VAL A 123 -2.74 -9.83 -2.15
N LEU A 124 -2.97 -10.97 -1.48
CA LEU A 124 -4.28 -11.34 -0.97
C LEU A 124 -4.86 -10.29 -0.01
N THR A 125 -4.07 -9.89 0.99
CA THR A 125 -4.50 -8.90 1.99
C THR A 125 -4.84 -7.56 1.33
N LEU A 126 -3.97 -7.08 0.43
CA LEU A 126 -4.15 -5.77 -0.19
C LEU A 126 -5.26 -5.77 -1.24
N SER A 127 -5.50 -6.87 -1.96
CA SER A 127 -6.65 -7.01 -2.86
C SER A 127 -7.97 -6.80 -2.14
N ASN A 128 -8.13 -7.35 -0.93
CA ASN A 128 -9.34 -7.17 -0.11
C ASN A 128 -9.46 -5.73 0.43
N ALA A 129 -8.33 -5.06 0.64
CA ALA A 129 -8.27 -3.71 1.16
C ALA A 129 -8.54 -2.64 0.10
N CYS A 130 -8.03 -2.84 -1.12
CA CYS A 130 -8.30 -1.99 -2.27
C CYS A 130 -9.81 -1.95 -2.55
N VAL A 131 -10.36 -0.75 -2.64
CA VAL A 131 -11.75 -0.55 -3.08
C VAL A 131 -11.70 0.22 -4.37
N GLU A 132 -11.90 -0.48 -5.48
CA GLU A 132 -12.24 0.16 -6.74
C GLU A 132 -13.76 0.39 -6.69
N ARG A 133 -14.18 1.65 -6.66
CA ARG A 133 -15.57 2.00 -6.94
C ARG A 133 -15.53 2.74 -8.26
N ASP A 134 -16.19 2.19 -9.27
CA ASP A 134 -16.41 2.88 -10.52
C ASP A 134 -17.08 4.23 -10.23
N SER A 135 -16.50 5.28 -10.82
CA SER A 135 -17.04 6.65 -10.79
C SER A 135 -18.12 6.79 -11.84
#